data_AF-A0AAU8CX44-F1
#
_entry.id   AF-A0AAU8CX44-F1
#
_cell.length_a   1.000
_cell.length_b   1.000
_cell.length_c   1.000
_cell.angle_alpha   90.00
_cell.angle_beta   90.00
_cell.angle_gamma   90.00
#
_symmetry.space_group_name_H-M   'P 1'
#
loop_
_entity.id
_entity.type
_entity.pdbx_description
1 polymer ?
#
loop_
_entity_poly.entity_id
_entity_poly.type
_entity_poly.pdbx_seq_one_letter_code
_entity_poly.pdbx_strand_id
1 'polypeptide(L)' 'MSAGLIGALIGLVVAVADFFALRLLASRVDLPETKRVLNITGLSQFVLLPVIGYFVAPLFTGD' A
#
# COMPACT_ATOMS: atom_id res chain seq x y z
N MET A 1 18.16 12.53 0.53
CA MET A 1 17.59 11.19 0.25
C MET A 1 17.23 11.15 -1.22
N SER A 2 17.42 10.02 -1.92
CA SER A 2 17.01 9.94 -3.33
C SER A 2 15.49 10.10 -3.45
N ALA A 3 15.01 10.66 -4.57
CA ALA A 3 13.58 10.79 -4.84
C ALA A 3 12.84 9.46 -4.72
N GLY A 4 13.47 8.36 -5.17
CA GLY A 4 12.92 7.01 -4.98
C GLY A 4 12.77 6.60 -3.52
N LEU A 5 13.73 6.92 -2.64
CA LEU A 5 13.59 6.64 -1.20
C LEU A 5 12.43 7.43 -0.57
N ILE A 6 12.24 8.69 -0.97
CA ILE A 6 11.11 9.51 -0.52
C ILE A 6 9.80 8.90 -1.02
N GLY A 7 9.74 8.52 -2.30
CA GLY A 7 8.59 7.84 -2.89
C GLY A 7 8.23 6.53 -2.20
N ALA A 8 9.23 5.72 -1.84
CA ALA A 8 9.02 4.47 -1.12
C ALA A 8 8.41 4.70 0.27
N LEU A 9 8.87 5.73 0.99
CA LEU A 9 8.33 6.09 2.30
C LEU A 9 6.89 6.62 2.20
N ILE A 10 6.59 7.44 1.19
CA ILE A 10 5.22 7.88 0.92
C ILE A 10 4.35 6.66 0.59
N GLY A 11 4.82 5.77 -0.28
CA GLY A 11 4.14 4.52 -0.60
C GLY A 11 3.87 3.66 0.63
N LEU A 12 4.79 3.63 1.60
CA LEU A 12 4.61 2.92 2.86
C LEU A 12 3.51 3.55 3.73
N VAL A 13 3.47 4.88 3.81
CA VAL A 13 2.41 5.60 4.54
C VAL A 13 1.05 5.34 3.89
N VAL A 14 0.97 5.34 2.56
CA VAL A 14 -0.27 5.01 1.84
C VAL A 14 -0.67 3.54 2.09
N ALA A 15 0.29 2.61 2.11
CA ALA A 15 0.02 1.20 2.44
C ALA A 15 -0.57 1.02 3.84
N VAL A 16 -0.07 1.76 4.83
CA VAL A 16 -0.65 1.76 6.18
C VAL A 16 -2.12 2.22 6.13
N ALA A 17 -2.40 3.33 5.46
CA ALA A 17 -3.76 3.85 5.33
C ALA A 17 -4.70 2.86 4.63
N ASP A 18 -4.26 2.26 3.53
CA ASP A 18 -5.04 1.29 2.76
C ASP A 18 -5.29 -0.01 3.54
N PHE A 19 -4.29 -0.49 4.29
CA PHE A 19 -4.46 -1.63 5.18
C PHE A 19 -5.57 -1.41 6.21
N PHE A 20 -5.62 -0.23 6.84
CA PHE A 20 -6.70 0.10 7.77
C PHE A 20 -8.06 0.20 7.08
N ALA A 21 -8.13 0.79 5.88
CA ALA A 21 -9.35 0.87 5.10
C ALA A 21 -9.88 -0.53 4.73
N LEU A 22 -9.02 -1.42 4.24
CA LEU A 22 -9.38 -2.80 3.90
C LEU A 22 -9.75 -3.62 5.14
N ARG A 23 -9.10 -3.39 6.28
CA ARG A 23 -9.45 -4.05 7.54
C ARG A 23 -10.80 -3.59 8.07
N LEU A 24 -11.12 -2.30 7.92
CA LEU A 24 -12.46 -1.78 8.22
C LEU A 24 -13.50 -2.41 7.30
N LEU A 25 -13.22 -2.51 6.00
CA LEU A 25 -14.11 -3.20 5.05
C LEU A 25 -14.31 -4.67 5.43
N ALA A 26 -13.24 -5.39 5.77
CA ALA A 26 -13.30 -6.79 6.19
C ALA A 26 -14.15 -7.01 7.45
N SER A 27 -14.24 -6.00 8.34
CA SER A 27 -15.13 -6.06 9.51
C SER A 27 -16.62 -6.02 9.16
N ARG A 28 -16.96 -5.57 7.94
CA ARG A 28 -18.34 -5.43 7.43
C ARG A 28 -18.78 -6.55 6.49
N VAL A 29 -17.86 -7.45 6.13
CA VAL A 29 -18.16 -8.59 5.26
C VAL A 29 -18.51 -9.80 6.14
N ASP A 30 -19.43 -10.65 5.70
CA ASP A 30 -19.74 -11.90 6.43
C ASP A 30 -18.94 -13.09 5.92
N LEU A 31 -18.70 -13.14 4.60
CA LEU A 31 -18.02 -14.25 3.94
C LEU A 31 -16.54 -14.39 4.37
N PRO A 32 -16.13 -15.53 4.94
CA PRO A 32 -14.76 -15.74 5.42
C PRO A 32 -13.69 -15.64 4.33
N GLU A 33 -13.98 -16.14 3.12
CA GLU A 33 -13.05 -16.13 1.98
C GLU A 33 -12.73 -14.70 1.56
N THR A 34 -13.73 -13.82 1.50
CA THR A 34 -13.54 -12.41 1.16
C THR A 34 -12.73 -11.69 2.24
N LYS A 35 -12.98 -11.96 3.53
CA LYS A 35 -12.13 -11.43 4.62
C LYS A 35 -10.68 -11.83 4.45
N ARG A 36 -10.43 -13.09 4.07
CA ARG A 36 -9.08 -13.60 3.85
C ARG A 36 -8.40 -12.87 2.70
N VAL A 37 -9.09 -12.70 1.57
CA VAL A 37 -8.58 -11.94 0.42
C VAL A 37 -8.28 -10.50 0.81
N LEU A 38 -9.20 -9.80 1.48
CA LEU A 38 -9.00 -8.41 1.90
C LEU A 38 -7.78 -8.24 2.82
N ASN A 39 -7.56 -9.16 3.75
CA ASN A 39 -6.37 -9.13 4.61
C ASN A 39 -5.07 -9.43 3.84
N ILE A 40 -5.09 -10.40 2.92
CA ILE A 40 -3.92 -10.72 2.07
C ILE A 40 -3.58 -9.54 1.17
N THR A 41 -4.58 -8.94 0.53
CA THR A 41 -4.41 -7.73 -0.28
C THR A 41 -3.86 -6.59 0.56
N GLY A 42 -4.43 -6.32 1.74
CA GLY A 42 -3.91 -5.25 2.61
C GLY A 42 -2.45 -5.49 3.02
N LEU A 43 -2.05 -6.73 3.27
CA LEU A 43 -0.65 -7.06 3.58
C LEU A 43 0.27 -6.89 2.36
N SER A 44 -0.19 -7.22 1.15
CA SER A 44 0.64 -7.08 -0.06
C SER A 44 0.93 -5.61 -0.40
N GLN A 45 0.05 -4.67 -0.02
CA GLN A 45 0.26 -3.24 -0.24
C GLN A 45 1.52 -2.70 0.45
N PHE A 46 1.95 -3.28 1.57
CA PHE A 46 3.18 -2.89 2.26
C PHE A 46 4.45 -3.14 1.46
N VAL A 47 4.37 -3.94 0.39
CA VAL A 47 5.47 -4.15 -0.55
C VAL A 47 5.19 -3.42 -1.85
N LEU A 48 3.98 -3.59 -2.41
CA LEU A 48 3.64 -3.06 -3.72
C LEU A 48 3.70 -1.54 -3.77
N LEU A 49 3.10 -0.83 -2.79
CA LEU A 49 3.06 0.63 -2.83
C LEU A 49 4.42 1.29 -2.59
N PRO A 50 5.28 0.82 -1.66
CA PRO A 50 6.64 1.33 -1.57
C PRO A 50 7.47 1.08 -2.84
N VAL A 51 7.34 -0.10 -3.46
CA VAL A 51 8.04 -0.41 -4.71
C VAL A 51 7.57 0.53 -5.83
N ILE A 52 6.26 0.71 -5.98
CA ILE A 52 5.69 1.66 -6.94
C ILE A 52 6.22 3.07 -6.65
N GLY A 53 6.15 3.54 -5.41
CA GLY A 53 6.64 4.86 -5.02
C GLY A 53 8.11 5.06 -5.32
N TYR A 54 8.95 4.05 -5.11
CA TYR A 54 10.38 4.10 -5.43
C TYR A 54 10.66 4.37 -6.90
N PHE A 55 9.94 3.71 -7.81
CA PHE A 55 10.13 3.87 -9.25
C PHE A 55 9.38 5.06 -9.84
N VAL A 56 8.26 5.44 -9.24
CA VAL A 56 7.40 6.50 -9.77
C VAL A 56 7.84 7.89 -9.33
N ALA A 57 8.35 8.06 -8.11
CA ALA A 57 8.77 9.38 -7.62
C ALA A 57 9.84 10.07 -8.50
N PRO A 58 10.90 9.40 -8.99
CA PRO A 58 11.89 10.00 -9.88
C PRO A 58 11.30 10.57 -11.17
N LEU A 59 10.26 9.92 -11.72
CA LEU A 59 9.56 10.37 -12.94
C LEU A 59 8.91 11.76 -12.78
N PHE A 60 8.57 12.14 -11.54
CA PHE A 60 7.96 13.43 -11.23
C PHE A 60 8.98 14.48 -10.74
N THR A 61 10.10 14.04 -10.17
CA THR A 61 11.15 14.95 -9.67
C THR A 61 12.20 15.26 -10.72
N GLY A 62 12.23 14.53 -11.85
CA GLY A 62 13.20 14.74 -12.93
C GLY A 62 14.59 14.19 -12.65
N ASP A 63 14.69 13.28 -11.67
CA ASP A 63 15.90 12.55 -11.29
C ASP A 63 15.97 11.16 -11.95
#